data_AF-A0A094RU69-F1
#
_entry.id   AF-A0A094RU69-F1
#
_cell.length_a   1.000
_cell.length_b   1.000
_cell.length_c   1.000
_cell.angle_alpha   90.00
_cell.angle_beta   90.00
_cell.angle_gamma   90.00
#
_symmetry.space_group_name_H-M   'P 1'
#
loop_
_entity.id
_entity.type
_entity.pdbx_description
1 polymer ?
#
loop_
_entity_poly.entity_id
_entity_poly.type
_entity_poly.pdbx_seq_one_letter_code
_entity_poly.pdbx_strand_id
1 'polypeptide(L)'
;MSFDGDLIDPTAQEDEVLVDTALRPTNLQEFVGQERAQEQLNVALKAAISRGAAADHMLMSGPAGLGKTTLATITAKELGVPLRITSGPAIVHAGDLAAVLTSLNNGEVLFIDEIHRTAKPALEMLYLAMEDFRVDVMVGKGAGATALPLEIQPFTLVGATTRAGVLPAPLRDRFGLTIHLDFYGVSELEKIVLRSAELLHLKIDQPGAYQIASRSRGTPRIANRLLRRVRDWSSVNSDGSINVEAAKAALDLYEIDPSGLDRLDRAVLHALVTQFQGGPVGLSTLAIAVGEETSTITEVVEPYLVRAGYLSRSARGRIATELGLNLIQGLTDPKTR
;
A
#
# COMPACT_ATOMS: atom_id res chain seq x y z
N MET A 1 -11.86 38.44 -7.04
CA MET A 1 -11.58 37.38 -8.02
C MET A 1 -11.62 36.09 -7.24
N SER A 2 -12.68 35.31 -7.46
CA SER A 2 -12.94 34.02 -6.85
C SER A 2 -11.89 33.02 -7.33
N PHE A 3 -11.20 32.38 -6.38
CA PHE A 3 -10.43 31.17 -6.64
C PHE A 3 -11.43 30.01 -6.60
N ASP A 4 -11.90 29.61 -7.78
CA ASP A 4 -12.64 28.36 -7.95
C ASP A 4 -11.69 27.18 -7.73
N GLY A 5 -12.18 26.21 -6.95
CA GLY A 5 -11.42 25.11 -6.40
C GLY A 5 -10.89 24.11 -7.43
N ASP A 6 -9.93 23.34 -6.95
CA ASP A 6 -9.34 22.14 -7.55
C ASP A 6 -10.26 21.44 -8.57
N LEU A 7 -10.00 21.70 -9.85
CA LEU A 7 -10.33 20.78 -10.92
C LEU A 7 -9.15 19.82 -11.04
N ILE A 8 -9.28 18.64 -10.41
CA ILE A 8 -8.40 17.50 -10.64
C ILE A 8 -8.58 17.12 -12.11
N ASP A 9 -7.56 17.37 -12.93
CA ASP A 9 -7.53 16.98 -14.33
C ASP A 9 -7.41 15.43 -14.42
N PRO A 10 -8.42 14.72 -14.95
CA PRO A 10 -8.38 13.26 -15.05
C PRO A 10 -7.23 12.75 -15.92
N THR A 11 -6.70 13.58 -16.84
CA THR A 11 -5.55 13.21 -17.68
C THR A 11 -4.25 13.13 -16.89
N ALA A 12 -4.04 14.03 -15.92
CA ALA A 12 -2.88 14.02 -15.03
C ALA A 12 -2.85 12.76 -14.13
N GLN A 13 -4.02 12.21 -13.80
CA GLN A 13 -4.16 11.02 -12.95
C GLN A 13 -3.82 9.73 -13.71
N GLU A 14 -4.16 9.63 -15.01
CA GLU A 14 -3.77 8.51 -15.86
C GLU A 14 -2.26 8.48 -16.15
N ASP A 15 -1.67 9.64 -16.46
CA ASP A 15 -0.22 9.77 -16.67
C ASP A 15 0.57 9.45 -15.39
N GLU A 16 0.07 9.85 -14.21
CA GLU A 16 0.72 9.53 -12.94
C GLU A 16 0.72 8.02 -12.63
N VAL A 17 -0.36 7.31 -13.00
CA VAL A 17 -0.47 5.85 -12.83
C VAL A 17 0.45 5.09 -13.79
N LEU A 18 0.60 5.56 -15.03
CA LEU A 18 1.52 4.98 -16.01
C LEU A 18 2.98 5.12 -15.58
N VAL A 19 3.37 6.31 -15.12
CA VAL A 19 4.72 6.57 -14.60
C VAL A 19 4.98 5.76 -13.33
N ASP A 20 4.02 5.66 -12.42
CA ASP A 20 4.17 4.83 -11.21
C ASP A 20 4.37 3.33 -11.56
N THR A 21 3.75 2.86 -12.64
CA THR A 21 3.90 1.48 -13.10
C THR A 21 5.28 1.23 -13.70
N ALA A 22 5.83 2.19 -14.47
CA ALA A 22 7.17 2.09 -15.06
C ALA A 22 8.29 2.05 -14.00
N LEU A 23 8.07 2.65 -12.84
CA LEU A 23 9.03 2.65 -11.73
C LEU A 23 9.08 1.33 -10.95
N ARG A 24 8.06 0.46 -11.09
CA ARG A 24 7.97 -0.76 -10.30
C ARG A 24 9.07 -1.76 -10.69
N PRO A 25 9.73 -2.39 -9.72
CA PRO A 25 10.60 -3.54 -9.96
C PRO A 25 9.91 -4.60 -10.81
N THR A 26 10.62 -5.12 -11.81
CA THR A 26 10.06 -6.12 -12.72
C THR A 26 10.48 -7.54 -12.39
N ASN A 27 11.42 -7.76 -11.48
CA ASN A 27 11.90 -9.07 -11.04
C ASN A 27 12.37 -8.98 -9.59
N LEU A 28 12.71 -10.12 -8.98
CA LEU A 28 13.19 -10.15 -7.60
C LEU A 28 14.49 -9.37 -7.39
N GLN A 29 15.42 -9.41 -8.35
CA GLN A 29 16.73 -8.73 -8.22
C GLN A 29 16.60 -7.20 -8.17
N GLU A 30 15.61 -6.66 -8.85
CA GLU A 30 15.27 -5.22 -8.82
C GLU A 30 14.47 -4.82 -7.57
N PHE A 31 13.92 -5.79 -6.84
CA PHE A 31 13.13 -5.53 -5.65
C PHE A 31 14.09 -5.20 -4.49
N VAL A 32 14.28 -3.91 -4.24
CA VAL A 32 15.13 -3.45 -3.13
C VAL A 32 14.50 -3.81 -1.78
N GLY A 33 15.30 -4.17 -0.78
CA GLY A 33 14.85 -4.44 0.60
C GLY A 33 13.98 -5.70 0.73
N GLN A 34 13.41 -5.96 1.91
CA GLN A 34 12.57 -7.15 2.14
C GLN A 34 13.27 -8.49 1.84
N GLU A 35 14.56 -8.62 2.16
CA GLU A 35 15.40 -9.77 1.77
C GLU A 35 14.78 -11.13 2.14
N ARG A 36 14.21 -11.24 3.35
CA ARG A 36 13.52 -12.44 3.80
C ARG A 36 12.30 -12.79 2.92
N ALA A 37 11.49 -11.80 2.56
CA ALA A 37 10.33 -12.01 1.70
C ALA A 37 10.74 -12.48 0.32
N GLN A 38 11.81 -11.89 -0.24
CA GLN A 38 12.36 -12.29 -1.54
C GLN A 38 12.89 -13.72 -1.50
N GLU A 39 13.64 -14.11 -0.46
CA GLU A 39 14.18 -15.46 -0.31
C GLU A 39 13.06 -16.50 -0.23
N GLN A 40 12.06 -16.25 0.63
CA GLN A 40 10.88 -17.12 0.77
C GLN A 40 10.13 -17.29 -0.56
N LEU A 41 9.90 -16.18 -1.27
CA LEU A 41 9.22 -16.20 -2.56
C LEU A 41 10.06 -16.97 -3.59
N ASN A 42 11.36 -16.68 -3.71
CA ASN A 42 12.27 -17.36 -4.64
C ASN A 42 12.29 -18.89 -4.45
N VAL A 43 12.33 -19.36 -3.21
CA VAL A 43 12.28 -20.81 -2.91
C VAL A 43 10.95 -21.41 -3.36
N ALA A 44 9.82 -20.77 -3.02
CA ALA A 44 8.50 -21.28 -3.39
C ALA A 44 8.29 -21.35 -4.92
N LEU A 45 8.70 -20.31 -5.65
CA LEU A 45 8.57 -20.25 -7.10
C LEU A 45 9.46 -21.28 -7.80
N LYS A 46 10.73 -21.40 -7.40
CA LYS A 46 11.64 -22.41 -7.96
C LYS A 46 11.15 -23.83 -7.71
N ALA A 47 10.59 -24.09 -6.53
CA ALA A 47 10.03 -25.40 -6.22
C ALA A 47 8.82 -25.73 -7.11
N ALA A 48 7.94 -24.75 -7.37
CA ALA A 48 6.80 -24.92 -8.28
C ALA A 48 7.25 -25.19 -9.72
N ILE A 49 8.19 -24.38 -10.23
CA ILE A 49 8.77 -24.52 -11.57
C ILE A 49 9.40 -25.91 -11.74
N SER A 50 10.17 -26.37 -10.75
CA SER A 50 10.82 -27.69 -10.80
C SER A 50 9.82 -28.85 -10.83
N ARG A 51 8.61 -28.68 -10.28
CA ARG A 51 7.55 -29.68 -10.31
C ARG A 51 6.70 -29.62 -11.59
N GLY A 52 6.77 -28.53 -12.36
CA GLY A 52 5.88 -28.27 -13.47
C GLY A 52 4.41 -28.13 -13.04
N ALA A 53 4.17 -27.62 -11.83
CA ALA A 53 2.85 -27.45 -11.24
C ALA A 53 2.62 -25.99 -10.82
N ALA A 54 1.35 -25.61 -10.59
CA ALA A 54 1.02 -24.33 -10.00
C ALA A 54 1.74 -24.13 -8.65
N ALA A 55 2.13 -22.89 -8.36
CA ALA A 55 2.72 -22.56 -7.07
C ALA A 55 1.65 -22.55 -5.98
N ASP A 56 2.09 -22.84 -4.74
CA ASP A 56 1.23 -22.75 -3.57
C ASP A 56 0.64 -21.35 -3.45
N HIS A 57 -0.60 -21.27 -2.97
CA HIS A 57 -1.26 -19.99 -2.75
C HIS A 57 -0.50 -19.13 -1.74
N MET A 58 -0.44 -17.82 -2.00
CA MET A 58 0.39 -16.88 -1.25
C MET A 58 -0.46 -15.77 -0.61
N LEU A 59 -0.19 -15.46 0.65
CA LEU A 59 -0.77 -14.32 1.35
C LEU A 59 0.31 -13.27 1.63
N MET A 60 0.16 -12.09 1.06
CA MET A 60 1.02 -10.93 1.31
C MET A 60 0.34 -10.01 2.30
N SER A 61 0.93 -9.84 3.48
CA SER A 61 0.41 -8.98 4.52
C SER A 61 1.35 -7.81 4.78
N GLY A 62 0.78 -6.65 5.05
CA GLY A 62 1.56 -5.48 5.45
C GLY A 62 0.89 -4.16 5.07
N PRO A 63 1.40 -3.04 5.59
CA PRO A 63 0.93 -1.69 5.28
C PRO A 63 0.78 -1.39 3.78
N ALA A 64 -0.04 -0.39 3.47
CA ALA A 64 -0.22 0.09 2.10
C ALA A 64 1.08 0.70 1.54
N GLY A 65 1.31 0.51 0.24
CA GLY A 65 2.44 1.12 -0.46
C GLY A 65 3.80 0.41 -0.32
N LEU A 66 3.86 -0.76 0.33
CA LEU A 66 5.08 -1.56 0.51
C LEU A 66 5.42 -2.52 -0.64
N GLY A 67 4.65 -2.50 -1.74
CA GLY A 67 4.96 -3.31 -2.92
C GLY A 67 4.30 -4.69 -2.99
N LYS A 68 3.19 -4.93 -2.27
CA LYS A 68 2.40 -6.19 -2.38
C LYS A 68 1.99 -6.50 -3.83
N THR A 69 1.38 -5.53 -4.52
CA THR A 69 0.99 -5.69 -5.94
C THR A 69 2.20 -5.93 -6.83
N THR A 70 3.33 -5.25 -6.57
CA THR A 70 4.59 -5.46 -7.29
C THR A 70 5.11 -6.88 -7.12
N LEU A 71 5.10 -7.42 -5.90
CA LEU A 71 5.50 -8.81 -5.67
C LEU A 71 4.57 -9.80 -6.37
N ALA A 72 3.26 -9.55 -6.42
CA ALA A 72 2.34 -10.39 -7.20
C ALA A 72 2.66 -10.36 -8.71
N THR A 73 3.04 -9.19 -9.24
CA THR A 73 3.51 -9.07 -10.63
C THR A 73 4.81 -9.84 -10.86
N ILE A 74 5.76 -9.74 -9.93
CA ILE A 74 7.01 -10.51 -9.99
C ILE A 74 6.71 -12.02 -9.93
N THR A 75 5.82 -12.47 -9.04
CA THR A 75 5.38 -13.87 -8.94
C THR A 75 4.93 -14.43 -10.28
N ALA A 76 4.01 -13.73 -10.97
CA ALA A 76 3.52 -14.19 -12.27
C ALA A 76 4.62 -14.23 -13.33
N LYS A 77 5.49 -13.21 -13.35
CA LYS A 77 6.60 -13.14 -14.32
C LYS A 77 7.62 -14.25 -14.11
N GLU A 78 8.04 -14.50 -12.87
CA GLU A 78 9.00 -15.56 -12.53
C GLU A 78 8.44 -16.96 -12.84
N LEU A 79 7.13 -17.16 -12.67
CA LEU A 79 6.44 -18.39 -13.08
C LEU A 79 6.22 -18.49 -14.60
N GLY A 80 6.38 -17.40 -15.35
CA GLY A 80 6.13 -17.35 -16.79
C GLY A 80 4.66 -17.48 -17.18
N VAL A 81 3.74 -17.06 -16.30
CA VAL A 81 2.28 -17.20 -16.47
C VAL A 81 1.57 -15.84 -16.46
N PRO A 82 0.35 -15.73 -17.02
CA PRO A 82 -0.41 -14.49 -16.96
C PRO A 82 -0.78 -14.10 -15.52
N LEU A 83 -1.02 -12.81 -15.32
CA LEU A 83 -1.51 -12.24 -14.07
C LEU A 83 -2.92 -11.68 -14.28
N ARG A 84 -3.88 -12.17 -13.50
CA ARG A 84 -5.20 -11.58 -13.35
C ARG A 84 -5.25 -10.74 -12.09
N ILE A 85 -5.59 -9.46 -12.20
CA ILE A 85 -5.73 -8.55 -11.05
C ILE A 85 -7.21 -8.29 -10.76
N THR A 86 -7.59 -8.40 -9.50
CA THR A 86 -8.87 -7.91 -8.96
C THR A 86 -8.67 -7.39 -7.53
N SER A 87 -9.75 -6.94 -6.89
CA SER A 87 -9.72 -6.52 -5.49
C SER A 87 -10.94 -7.05 -4.75
N GLY A 88 -10.80 -7.23 -3.43
CA GLY A 88 -11.91 -7.66 -2.57
C GLY A 88 -13.17 -6.80 -2.72
N PRO A 89 -13.07 -5.44 -2.72
CA PRO A 89 -14.23 -4.57 -2.94
C PRO A 89 -14.89 -4.73 -4.31
N ALA A 90 -14.16 -5.17 -5.33
CA ALA A 90 -14.72 -5.43 -6.66
C ALA A 90 -15.53 -6.75 -6.71
N ILE A 91 -15.36 -7.63 -5.72
CA ILE A 91 -16.08 -8.91 -5.61
C ILE A 91 -17.26 -8.71 -4.66
N VAL A 92 -18.37 -8.24 -5.21
CA VAL A 92 -19.59 -7.91 -4.45
C VAL A 92 -20.41 -9.16 -4.19
N HIS A 93 -20.43 -10.09 -5.14
CA HIS A 93 -21.19 -11.33 -5.11
C HIS A 93 -20.30 -12.55 -5.39
N ALA A 94 -20.71 -13.73 -4.91
CA ALA A 94 -20.01 -14.98 -5.19
C ALA A 94 -19.94 -15.29 -6.70
N GLY A 95 -20.93 -14.85 -7.48
CA GLY A 95 -20.94 -14.99 -8.94
C GLY A 95 -19.81 -14.22 -9.63
N ASP A 96 -19.40 -13.07 -9.09
CA ASP A 96 -18.30 -12.27 -9.65
C ASP A 96 -16.98 -13.05 -9.56
N LEU A 97 -16.74 -13.68 -8.40
CA LEU A 97 -15.58 -14.53 -8.20
C LEU A 97 -15.64 -15.81 -9.04
N ALA A 98 -16.82 -16.44 -9.15
CA ALA A 98 -17.00 -17.61 -10.00
C ALA A 98 -16.64 -17.32 -11.46
N ALA A 99 -17.09 -16.18 -11.99
CA ALA A 99 -16.76 -15.75 -13.35
C ALA A 99 -15.25 -15.55 -13.55
N VAL A 100 -14.56 -14.97 -12.56
CA VAL A 100 -13.10 -14.83 -12.61
C VAL A 100 -12.43 -16.19 -12.62
N LEU A 101 -12.73 -17.06 -11.63
CA LEU A 101 -12.09 -18.36 -11.44
C LEU A 101 -12.28 -19.30 -12.65
N THR A 102 -13.49 -19.34 -13.20
CA THR A 102 -13.82 -20.16 -14.38
C THR A 102 -13.14 -19.68 -15.67
N SER A 103 -12.66 -18.43 -15.69
CA SER A 103 -11.95 -17.85 -16.85
C SER A 103 -10.43 -17.94 -16.75
N LEU A 104 -9.89 -18.54 -15.68
CA LEU A 104 -8.45 -18.67 -15.49
C LEU A 104 -7.87 -19.78 -16.37
N ASN A 105 -6.68 -19.53 -16.88
CA ASN A 105 -5.86 -20.55 -17.55
C ASN A 105 -5.07 -21.37 -16.52
N ASN A 106 -4.63 -22.56 -16.93
CA ASN A 106 -3.79 -23.41 -16.08
C ASN A 106 -2.50 -22.68 -15.67
N GLY A 107 -2.24 -22.65 -14.36
CA GLY A 107 -1.11 -21.98 -13.74
C GLY A 107 -1.23 -20.46 -13.64
N GLU A 108 -2.30 -19.83 -14.13
CA GLU A 108 -2.47 -18.36 -14.08
C GLU A 108 -2.44 -17.86 -12.62
N VAL A 109 -1.84 -16.69 -12.40
CA VAL A 109 -1.84 -16.05 -11.08
C VAL A 109 -3.08 -15.18 -10.94
N LEU A 110 -3.90 -15.45 -9.93
CA LEU A 110 -5.00 -14.58 -9.53
C LEU A 110 -4.57 -13.72 -8.35
N PHE A 111 -4.41 -12.43 -8.55
CA PHE A 111 -4.13 -11.46 -7.49
C PHE A 111 -5.42 -10.79 -6.99
N ILE A 112 -5.69 -10.89 -5.69
CA ILE A 112 -6.80 -10.19 -5.02
C ILE A 112 -6.22 -9.21 -4.00
N ASP A 113 -6.23 -7.92 -4.34
CA ASP A 113 -5.88 -6.87 -3.37
C ASP A 113 -7.00 -6.66 -2.35
N GLU A 114 -6.64 -6.26 -1.14
CA GLU A 114 -7.60 -6.07 -0.05
C GLU A 114 -8.56 -7.27 0.12
N ILE A 115 -8.03 -8.50 0.03
CA ILE A 115 -8.80 -9.76 0.08
C ILE A 115 -9.70 -9.90 1.32
N HIS A 116 -9.39 -9.17 2.39
CA HIS A 116 -10.21 -9.11 3.61
C HIS A 116 -11.51 -8.31 3.46
N ARG A 117 -11.68 -7.59 2.35
CA ARG A 117 -12.89 -6.84 2.00
C ARG A 117 -13.80 -7.59 1.02
N THR A 118 -13.42 -8.80 0.60
CA THR A 118 -14.25 -9.69 -0.21
C THR A 118 -15.50 -10.10 0.55
N ALA A 119 -16.65 -10.17 -0.13
CA ALA A 119 -17.90 -10.62 0.48
C ALA A 119 -17.77 -12.04 1.06
N LYS A 120 -18.35 -12.28 2.24
CA LYS A 120 -18.25 -13.58 2.95
C LYS A 120 -18.63 -14.79 2.06
N PRO A 121 -19.73 -14.76 1.27
CA PRO A 121 -20.06 -15.88 0.38
C PRO A 121 -18.99 -16.15 -0.69
N ALA A 122 -18.30 -15.11 -1.17
CA ALA A 122 -17.22 -15.27 -2.12
C ALA A 122 -15.95 -15.84 -1.45
N LEU A 123 -15.66 -15.49 -0.19
CA LEU A 123 -14.59 -16.13 0.58
C LEU A 123 -14.85 -17.62 0.80
N GLU A 124 -16.11 -18.01 1.05
CA GLU A 124 -16.50 -19.42 1.20
C GLU A 124 -16.28 -20.22 -0.09
N MET A 125 -16.62 -19.65 -1.24
CA MET A 125 -16.31 -20.23 -2.55
C MET A 125 -14.80 -20.33 -2.80
N LEU A 126 -14.04 -19.32 -2.37
CA LEU A 126 -12.59 -19.31 -2.54
C LEU A 126 -11.92 -20.48 -1.81
N TYR A 127 -12.48 -20.98 -0.69
CA TYR A 127 -11.98 -22.18 -0.01
C TYR A 127 -12.00 -23.41 -0.91
N LEU A 128 -13.15 -23.69 -1.51
CA LEU A 128 -13.32 -24.84 -2.41
C LEU A 128 -12.44 -24.71 -3.66
N ALA A 129 -12.32 -23.48 -4.18
CA ALA A 129 -11.48 -23.20 -5.33
C ALA A 129 -9.98 -23.45 -5.05
N MET A 130 -9.51 -23.10 -3.85
CA MET A 130 -8.12 -23.27 -3.45
C MET A 130 -7.76 -24.73 -3.11
N GLU A 131 -8.70 -25.50 -2.58
CA GLU A 131 -8.45 -26.86 -2.11
C GLU A 131 -8.64 -27.92 -3.21
N ASP A 132 -9.75 -27.80 -3.94
CA ASP A 132 -10.20 -28.83 -4.88
C ASP A 132 -10.19 -28.38 -6.34
N PHE A 133 -9.79 -27.14 -6.63
CA PHE A 133 -9.94 -26.52 -7.96
C PHE A 133 -11.35 -26.69 -8.52
N ARG A 134 -12.34 -26.40 -7.68
CA ARG A 134 -13.77 -26.48 -8.01
C ARG A 134 -14.54 -25.30 -7.45
N VAL A 135 -15.58 -24.89 -8.17
CA VAL A 135 -16.59 -23.94 -7.68
C VAL A 135 -17.98 -24.50 -7.87
N ASP A 136 -18.88 -24.22 -6.94
CA ASP A 136 -20.29 -24.58 -7.07
C ASP A 136 -21.09 -23.34 -7.50
N VAL A 137 -21.73 -23.40 -8.66
CA VAL A 137 -22.54 -22.30 -9.21
C VAL A 137 -24.01 -22.63 -9.04
N MET A 138 -24.76 -21.71 -8.42
CA MET A 138 -26.21 -21.86 -8.25
C MET A 138 -26.93 -21.61 -9.57
N VAL A 139 -27.69 -22.59 -10.05
CA VAL A 139 -28.54 -22.48 -11.23
C VAL A 139 -30.01 -22.51 -10.79
N GLY A 140 -30.81 -21.56 -11.31
CA GLY A 140 -32.21 -21.40 -10.94
C GLY A 140 -32.46 -20.33 -9.86
N LYS A 141 -33.73 -20.17 -9.43
CA LYS A 141 -34.14 -19.19 -8.41
C LYS A 141 -35.07 -19.85 -7.38
N GLY A 142 -34.98 -19.42 -6.11
CA GLY A 142 -35.87 -19.87 -5.04
C GLY A 142 -35.66 -21.32 -4.63
N ALA A 143 -36.72 -22.00 -4.21
CA ALA A 143 -36.67 -23.38 -3.70
C ALA A 143 -36.25 -24.44 -4.75
N GLY A 144 -36.20 -24.08 -6.04
CA GLY A 144 -35.72 -24.93 -7.13
C GLY A 144 -34.27 -24.69 -7.53
N ALA A 145 -33.53 -23.85 -6.82
CA ALA A 145 -32.13 -23.59 -7.13
C ALA A 145 -31.26 -24.81 -6.78
N THR A 146 -30.43 -25.24 -7.72
CA THR A 146 -29.50 -26.36 -7.55
C THR A 146 -28.06 -25.88 -7.70
N ALA A 147 -27.16 -26.42 -6.88
CA ALA A 147 -25.73 -26.19 -7.01
C ALA A 147 -25.16 -27.10 -8.09
N LEU A 148 -24.61 -26.53 -9.16
CA LEU A 148 -23.90 -27.27 -10.20
C LEU A 148 -22.39 -27.14 -9.95
N PRO A 149 -21.66 -28.25 -9.77
CA PRO A 149 -20.22 -28.21 -9.63
C PRO A 149 -19.54 -27.95 -10.96
N LEU A 150 -18.57 -27.03 -10.96
CA LEU A 150 -17.70 -26.73 -12.09
C LEU A 150 -16.25 -26.90 -11.68
N GLU A 151 -15.53 -27.75 -12.41
CA GLU A 151 -14.08 -27.83 -12.31
C GLU A 151 -13.45 -26.57 -12.91
N ILE A 152 -12.42 -26.03 -12.24
CA ILE A 152 -11.64 -24.89 -12.71
C ILE A 152 -10.19 -25.32 -12.94
N GLN A 153 -9.47 -24.51 -13.72
CA GLN A 153 -8.06 -24.78 -13.96
C GLN A 153 -7.24 -24.58 -12.67
N PRO A 154 -6.19 -25.39 -12.45
CA PRO A 154 -5.23 -25.12 -11.39
C PRO A 154 -4.66 -23.71 -11.53
N PHE A 155 -4.55 -22.97 -10.44
CA PHE A 155 -4.12 -21.56 -10.46
C PHE A 155 -3.34 -21.23 -9.18
N THR A 156 -2.64 -20.10 -9.17
CA THR A 156 -1.99 -19.59 -7.95
C THR A 156 -2.71 -18.33 -7.48
N LEU A 157 -3.45 -18.43 -6.38
CA LEU A 157 -3.97 -17.26 -5.67
C LEU A 157 -2.84 -16.50 -4.97
N VAL A 158 -2.78 -15.19 -5.18
CA VAL A 158 -1.99 -14.25 -4.37
C VAL A 158 -2.95 -13.25 -3.72
N GLY A 159 -3.20 -13.39 -2.42
CA GLY A 159 -4.01 -12.46 -1.65
C GLY A 159 -3.15 -11.35 -1.05
N ALA A 160 -3.59 -10.10 -1.09
CA ALA A 160 -2.94 -8.98 -0.39
C ALA A 160 -3.86 -8.36 0.66
N THR A 161 -3.31 -8.02 1.83
CA THR A 161 -4.09 -7.43 2.93
C THR A 161 -3.26 -6.56 3.85
N THR A 162 -3.85 -5.48 4.34
CA THR A 162 -3.34 -4.69 5.47
C THR A 162 -3.75 -5.28 6.83
N ARG A 163 -4.69 -6.24 6.85
CA ARG A 163 -5.36 -6.78 8.04
C ARG A 163 -5.46 -8.30 8.00
N ALA A 164 -4.32 -9.00 8.02
CA ALA A 164 -4.30 -10.47 7.94
C ALA A 164 -5.13 -11.16 9.05
N GLY A 165 -5.19 -10.57 10.25
CA GLY A 165 -5.97 -11.12 11.37
C GLY A 165 -7.49 -11.13 11.17
N VAL A 166 -8.02 -10.37 10.19
CA VAL A 166 -9.47 -10.34 9.88
C VAL A 166 -9.86 -11.51 8.97
N LEU A 167 -8.92 -12.10 8.25
CA LEU A 167 -9.22 -13.23 7.38
C LEU A 167 -9.65 -14.45 8.22
N PRO A 168 -10.72 -15.15 7.85
CA PRO A 168 -11.13 -16.38 8.51
C PRO A 168 -9.98 -17.39 8.55
N ALA A 169 -9.80 -18.08 9.69
CA ALA A 169 -8.76 -19.08 9.84
C ALA A 169 -8.77 -20.15 8.71
N PRO A 170 -9.94 -20.67 8.27
CA PRO A 170 -9.98 -21.62 7.16
C PRO A 170 -9.36 -21.09 5.86
N LEU A 171 -9.50 -19.79 5.55
CA LEU A 171 -8.83 -19.18 4.39
C LEU A 171 -7.32 -19.14 4.61
N ARG A 172 -6.94 -18.68 5.80
CA ARG A 172 -5.57 -18.35 6.14
C ARG A 172 -4.69 -19.60 6.08
N ASP A 173 -5.20 -20.71 6.57
CA ASP A 173 -4.50 -21.99 6.65
C ASP A 173 -4.31 -22.66 5.28
N ARG A 174 -5.00 -22.17 4.24
CA ARG A 174 -4.87 -22.65 2.85
C ARG A 174 -3.82 -21.89 2.05
N PHE A 175 -3.26 -20.82 2.58
CA PHE A 175 -2.08 -20.18 1.98
C PHE A 175 -0.83 -20.96 2.37
N GLY A 176 -0.23 -21.65 1.40
CA GLY A 176 1.03 -22.39 1.60
C GLY A 176 2.23 -21.49 1.89
N LEU A 177 2.14 -20.20 1.52
CA LEU A 177 3.14 -19.20 1.86
C LEU A 177 2.49 -17.92 2.39
N THR A 178 2.91 -17.45 3.56
CA THR A 178 2.56 -16.12 4.07
C THR A 178 3.81 -15.24 4.16
N ILE A 179 3.77 -14.10 3.48
CA ILE A 179 4.82 -13.09 3.46
C ILE A 179 4.34 -11.88 4.27
N HIS A 180 5.19 -11.38 5.16
CA HIS A 180 4.99 -10.11 5.84
C HIS A 180 5.93 -9.06 5.27
N LEU A 181 5.38 -7.93 4.85
CA LEU A 181 6.16 -6.77 4.41
C LEU A 181 6.20 -5.73 5.52
N ASP A 182 7.42 -5.42 5.94
CA ASP A 182 7.70 -4.40 6.94
C ASP A 182 8.00 -3.06 6.29
N PHE A 183 8.06 -2.00 7.10
CA PHE A 183 8.51 -0.71 6.59
C PHE A 183 9.99 -0.75 6.23
N TYR A 184 10.32 0.01 5.18
CA TYR A 184 11.67 0.11 4.67
C TYR A 184 12.53 1.02 5.55
N GLY A 185 13.79 0.66 5.69
CA GLY A 185 14.82 1.54 6.24
C GLY A 185 15.11 2.71 5.30
N VAL A 186 15.67 3.80 5.85
CA VAL A 186 16.03 4.98 5.06
C VAL A 186 17.04 4.64 3.96
N SER A 187 18.02 3.79 4.24
CA SER A 187 19.02 3.36 3.26
C SER A 187 18.44 2.52 2.13
N GLU A 188 17.39 1.72 2.40
CA GLU A 188 16.68 0.97 1.37
C GLU A 188 15.83 1.90 0.51
N LEU A 189 15.16 2.88 1.12
CA LEU A 189 14.40 3.90 0.41
C LEU A 189 15.29 4.79 -0.44
N GLU A 190 16.49 5.13 0.03
CA GLU A 190 17.47 5.91 -0.75
C GLU A 190 17.84 5.17 -2.04
N LYS A 191 18.13 3.86 -1.96
CA LYS A 191 18.36 3.01 -3.14
C LYS A 191 17.16 3.01 -4.10
N ILE A 192 15.94 2.95 -3.56
CA ILE A 192 14.72 3.01 -4.37
C ILE A 192 14.62 4.38 -5.07
N VAL A 193 14.87 5.48 -4.36
CA VAL A 193 14.82 6.84 -4.92
C VAL A 193 15.86 7.01 -6.02
N LEU A 194 17.09 6.56 -5.81
CA LEU A 194 18.17 6.62 -6.80
C LEU A 194 17.82 5.80 -8.06
N ARG A 195 17.34 4.57 -7.90
CA ARG A 195 16.88 3.74 -9.03
C ARG A 195 15.74 4.43 -9.79
N SER A 196 14.74 4.94 -9.07
CA SER A 196 13.61 5.63 -9.70
C SER A 196 14.05 6.90 -10.43
N ALA A 197 15.03 7.63 -9.90
CA ALA A 197 15.60 8.80 -10.55
C ALA A 197 16.34 8.44 -11.84
N GLU A 198 17.10 7.33 -11.84
CA GLU A 198 17.75 6.80 -13.04
C GLU A 198 16.74 6.45 -14.14
N LEU A 199 15.65 5.73 -13.79
CA LEU A 199 14.57 5.38 -14.71
C LEU A 199 13.84 6.60 -15.29
N LEU A 200 13.80 7.71 -14.53
CA LEU A 200 13.21 8.97 -14.95
C LEU A 200 14.22 9.94 -15.59
N HIS A 201 15.48 9.50 -15.79
CA HIS A 201 16.58 10.31 -16.32
C HIS A 201 16.82 11.62 -15.53
N LEU A 202 16.69 11.56 -14.20
CA LEU A 202 16.89 12.70 -13.31
C LEU A 202 18.32 12.73 -12.78
N LYS A 203 18.90 13.93 -12.69
CA LYS A 203 20.18 14.15 -12.00
C LYS A 203 19.92 14.36 -10.52
N ILE A 204 20.28 13.38 -9.69
CA ILE A 204 20.14 13.43 -8.24
C ILE A 204 21.45 13.02 -7.55
N ASP A 205 21.81 13.71 -6.47
CA ASP A 205 22.92 13.30 -5.61
C ASP A 205 22.43 12.47 -4.41
N GLN A 206 23.35 11.75 -3.75
CA GLN A 206 23.03 10.95 -2.56
C GLN A 206 22.40 11.81 -1.43
N PRO A 207 22.93 13.00 -1.09
CA PRO A 207 22.31 13.87 -0.10
C PRO A 207 20.85 14.24 -0.39
N GLY A 208 20.50 14.55 -1.65
CA GLY A 208 19.15 14.84 -2.10
C GLY A 208 18.24 13.61 -2.02
N ALA A 209 18.73 12.45 -2.47
CA ALA A 209 18.01 11.19 -2.34
C ALA A 209 17.71 10.83 -0.87
N TYR A 210 18.68 11.05 0.02
CA TYR A 210 18.51 10.85 1.46
C TYR A 210 17.43 11.76 2.06
N GLN A 211 17.34 13.04 1.64
CA GLN A 211 16.26 13.93 2.12
C GLN A 211 14.88 13.42 1.72
N ILE A 212 14.74 12.89 0.51
CA ILE A 212 13.48 12.28 0.06
C ILE A 212 13.21 11.01 0.88
N ALA A 213 14.18 10.10 0.97
CA ALA A 213 14.05 8.81 1.65
C ALA A 213 13.68 8.96 3.13
N SER A 214 14.37 9.83 3.86
CA SER A 214 14.12 10.07 5.29
C SER A 214 12.70 10.59 5.57
N ARG A 215 12.11 11.36 4.66
CA ARG A 215 10.74 11.89 4.78
C ARG A 215 9.66 10.99 4.14
N SER A 216 10.03 9.79 3.67
CA SER A 216 9.14 8.88 2.94
C SER A 216 8.38 7.88 3.81
N ARG A 217 8.44 8.04 5.14
CA ARG A 217 7.68 7.23 6.11
C ARG A 217 7.89 5.72 5.99
N GLY A 218 9.04 5.27 5.50
CA GLY A 218 9.32 3.84 5.32
C GLY A 218 8.58 3.19 4.16
N THR A 219 8.05 3.98 3.21
CA THR A 219 7.12 3.50 2.18
C THR A 219 7.60 3.88 0.76
N PRO A 220 7.90 2.90 -0.12
CA PRO A 220 8.36 3.16 -1.49
C PRO A 220 7.40 4.02 -2.31
N ARG A 221 6.08 3.80 -2.18
CA ARG A 221 5.06 4.63 -2.84
C ARG A 221 5.19 6.11 -2.49
N ILE A 222 5.46 6.43 -1.21
CA ILE A 222 5.65 7.81 -0.77
C ILE A 222 6.96 8.35 -1.34
N ALA A 223 8.05 7.57 -1.28
CA ALA A 223 9.34 7.98 -1.84
C ALA A 223 9.29 8.36 -3.31
N ASN A 224 8.66 7.53 -4.15
CA ASN A 224 8.51 7.85 -5.57
C ASN A 224 7.62 9.07 -5.81
N ARG A 225 6.55 9.24 -5.04
CA ARG A 225 5.70 10.44 -5.11
C ARG A 225 6.47 11.71 -4.72
N LEU A 226 7.29 11.65 -3.68
CA LEU A 226 8.12 12.77 -3.25
C LEU A 226 9.22 13.09 -4.26
N LEU A 227 9.87 12.08 -4.84
CA LEU A 227 10.83 12.27 -5.92
C LEU A 227 10.22 13.04 -7.10
N ARG A 228 9.00 12.68 -7.53
CA ARG A 228 8.30 13.40 -8.60
C ARG A 228 8.02 14.86 -8.24
N ARG A 229 7.57 15.13 -7.02
CA ARG A 229 7.36 16.50 -6.52
C ARG A 229 8.65 17.32 -6.48
N VAL A 230 9.74 16.72 -6.01
CA VAL A 230 11.05 17.37 -5.98
C VAL A 230 11.58 17.63 -7.39
N ARG A 231 11.36 16.70 -8.34
CA ARG A 231 11.64 16.91 -9.76
C ARG A 231 10.89 18.11 -10.31
N ASP A 232 9.58 18.17 -10.10
CA ASP A 232 8.72 19.23 -10.64
C ASP A 232 9.09 20.61 -10.06
N TRP A 233 9.48 20.64 -8.78
CA TRP A 233 10.03 21.85 -8.18
C TRP A 233 11.37 22.24 -8.81
N SER A 234 12.28 21.28 -8.99
CA SER A 234 13.64 21.52 -9.49
C SER A 234 13.68 21.92 -10.97
N SER A 235 12.71 21.49 -11.78
CA SER A 235 12.60 21.89 -13.18
C SER A 235 12.19 23.36 -13.36
N VAL A 236 11.51 23.94 -12.36
CA VAL A 236 11.05 25.34 -12.38
C VAL A 236 11.99 26.26 -11.61
N ASN A 237 12.56 25.79 -10.50
CA ASN A 237 13.27 26.64 -9.53
C ASN A 237 14.79 26.39 -9.48
N SER A 238 15.31 25.46 -10.27
CA SER A 238 16.72 25.10 -10.34
C SER A 238 17.15 24.76 -11.78
N ASP A 239 18.34 24.22 -11.97
CA ASP A 239 18.87 23.70 -13.24
C ASP A 239 18.34 22.30 -13.60
N GLY A 240 17.30 21.82 -12.91
CA GLY A 240 16.76 20.47 -13.03
C GLY A 240 17.55 19.39 -12.26
N SER A 241 18.64 19.74 -11.57
CA SER A 241 19.33 18.82 -10.66
C SER A 241 18.71 18.81 -9.26
N ILE A 242 18.70 17.64 -8.62
CA ILE A 242 18.17 17.40 -7.28
C ILE A 242 19.36 17.21 -6.34
N ASN A 243 19.76 18.30 -5.68
CA ASN A 243 20.70 18.27 -4.56
C ASN A 243 19.96 18.37 -3.20
N VAL A 244 20.71 18.40 -2.10
CA VAL A 244 20.12 18.50 -0.75
C VAL A 244 19.30 19.78 -0.55
N GLU A 245 19.73 20.92 -1.10
CA GLU A 245 19.02 22.19 -0.99
C GLU A 245 17.70 22.18 -1.76
N ALA A 246 17.73 21.70 -3.01
CA ALA A 246 16.55 21.58 -3.86
C ALA A 246 15.53 20.61 -3.26
N ALA A 247 16.00 19.46 -2.76
CA ALA A 247 15.13 18.49 -2.10
C ALA A 247 14.46 19.08 -0.85
N LYS A 248 15.22 19.79 0.01
CA LYS A 248 14.66 20.45 1.20
C LYS A 248 13.65 21.53 0.82
N ALA A 249 14.02 22.44 -0.09
CA ALA A 249 13.16 23.54 -0.50
C ALA A 249 11.82 23.04 -1.10
N ALA A 250 11.89 22.00 -1.94
CA ALA A 250 10.70 21.37 -2.49
C ALA A 250 9.84 20.71 -1.40
N LEU A 251 10.44 19.91 -0.50
CA LEU A 251 9.71 19.22 0.56
C LEU A 251 9.07 20.20 1.55
N ASP A 252 9.75 21.32 1.85
CA ASP A 252 9.24 22.38 2.71
C ASP A 252 8.07 23.13 2.04
N LEU A 253 8.14 23.39 0.73
CA LEU A 253 7.02 23.95 -0.05
C LEU A 253 5.78 23.04 0.00
N TYR A 254 5.99 21.72 -0.11
CA TYR A 254 4.90 20.73 0.01
C TYR A 254 4.53 20.42 1.47
N GLU A 255 5.04 21.20 2.42
CA GLU A 255 4.68 21.12 3.84
C GLU A 255 5.00 19.76 4.48
N ILE A 256 6.10 19.14 4.07
CA ILE A 256 6.60 17.87 4.61
C ILE A 256 7.77 18.15 5.51
N ASP A 257 7.58 17.94 6.81
CA ASP A 257 8.61 18.23 7.81
C ASP A 257 9.76 17.19 7.78
N PRO A 258 10.87 17.42 8.52
CA PRO A 258 11.98 16.48 8.60
C PRO A 258 11.62 15.09 9.15
N SER A 259 10.53 14.98 9.90
CA SER A 259 10.00 13.69 10.35
C SER A 259 9.18 13.00 9.26
N GLY A 260 8.84 13.68 8.17
CA GLY A 260 7.98 13.19 7.09
C GLY A 260 6.50 13.47 7.30
N LEU A 261 6.12 14.22 8.33
CA LEU A 261 4.73 14.61 8.60
C LEU A 261 4.28 15.64 7.58
N ASP A 262 3.10 15.43 6.99
CA ASP A 262 2.49 16.42 6.09
C ASP A 262 1.62 17.43 6.86
N ARG A 263 0.98 18.34 6.11
CA ARG A 263 0.04 19.32 6.63
C ARG A 263 -1.05 18.71 7.50
N LEU A 264 -1.65 17.60 7.05
CA LEU A 264 -2.78 16.99 7.75
C LEU A 264 -2.33 16.25 9.00
N ASP A 265 -1.22 15.52 8.94
CA ASP A 265 -0.63 14.89 10.12
C ASP A 265 -0.36 15.92 11.23
N ARG A 266 0.25 17.05 10.84
CA ARG A 266 0.55 18.16 11.76
C ARG A 266 -0.71 18.85 12.26
N ALA A 267 -1.73 19.04 11.42
CA ALA A 267 -3.02 19.59 11.83
C ALA A 267 -3.71 18.70 12.88
N VAL A 268 -3.70 17.37 12.67
CA VAL A 268 -4.27 16.40 13.62
C VAL A 268 -3.51 16.41 14.95
N LEU A 269 -2.18 16.34 14.94
CA LEU A 269 -1.38 16.42 16.16
C LEU A 269 -1.55 17.78 16.85
N HIS A 270 -1.55 18.87 16.09
CA HIS A 270 -1.72 20.22 16.63
C HIS A 270 -3.08 20.38 17.30
N ALA A 271 -4.18 19.95 16.67
CA ALA A 271 -5.51 19.98 17.26
C ALA A 271 -5.56 19.11 18.54
N LEU A 272 -5.00 17.90 18.49
CA LEU A 272 -4.94 16.99 19.63
C LEU A 272 -4.19 17.60 20.84
N VAL A 273 -3.07 18.27 20.60
CA VAL A 273 -2.24 18.86 21.66
C VAL A 273 -2.79 20.20 22.15
N THR A 274 -3.15 21.11 21.25
CA THR A 274 -3.49 22.50 21.61
C THR A 274 -4.95 22.68 22.00
N GLN A 275 -5.88 22.02 21.30
CA GLN A 275 -7.31 22.17 21.56
C GLN A 275 -7.81 21.16 22.59
N PHE A 276 -7.27 19.94 22.56
CA PHE A 276 -7.69 18.83 23.43
C PHE A 276 -6.68 18.49 24.53
N GLN A 277 -5.64 19.31 24.72
CA GLN A 277 -4.64 19.17 25.81
C GLN A 277 -3.97 17.79 25.85
N GLY A 278 -3.77 17.17 24.69
CA GLY A 278 -3.19 15.83 24.55
C GLY A 278 -4.21 14.69 24.59
N GLY A 279 -5.51 14.97 24.74
CA GLY A 279 -6.59 13.99 24.75
C GLY A 279 -6.93 13.43 26.14
N PRO A 280 -7.78 12.38 26.23
CA PRO A 280 -8.35 11.62 25.12
C PRO A 280 -9.46 12.36 24.37
N VAL A 281 -9.48 12.25 23.04
CA VAL A 281 -10.54 12.79 22.17
C VAL A 281 -11.13 11.73 21.23
N GLY A 282 -12.45 11.77 21.03
CA GLY A 282 -13.13 10.88 20.08
C GLY A 282 -12.74 11.14 18.63
N LEU A 283 -12.79 10.12 17.77
CA LEU A 283 -12.45 10.23 16.35
C LEU A 283 -13.27 11.30 15.63
N SER A 284 -14.59 11.28 15.85
CA SER A 284 -15.52 12.21 15.21
C SER A 284 -15.23 13.65 15.61
N THR A 285 -14.95 13.90 16.89
CA THR A 285 -14.60 15.23 17.38
C THR A 285 -13.27 15.72 16.80
N LEU A 286 -12.26 14.85 16.74
CA LEU A 286 -10.98 15.19 16.15
C LEU A 286 -11.09 15.47 14.64
N ALA A 287 -11.91 14.68 13.93
CA ALA A 287 -12.21 14.86 12.51
C ALA A 287 -12.86 16.22 12.22
N ILE A 288 -13.88 16.60 13.00
CA ILE A 288 -14.52 17.91 12.90
C ILE A 288 -13.51 19.04 13.16
N ALA A 289 -12.64 18.90 14.15
CA ALA A 289 -11.68 19.94 14.51
C ALA A 289 -10.66 20.26 13.41
N VAL A 290 -10.34 19.28 12.55
CA VAL A 290 -9.43 19.46 11.40
C VAL A 290 -10.16 19.58 10.05
N GLY A 291 -11.49 19.49 10.05
CA GLY A 291 -12.32 19.60 8.84
C GLY A 291 -12.24 18.39 7.90
N GLU A 292 -12.04 17.19 8.44
CA GLU A 292 -11.86 15.95 7.65
C GLU A 292 -12.91 14.89 7.98
N GLU A 293 -12.98 13.86 7.14
CA GLU A 293 -13.75 12.65 7.46
C GLU A 293 -13.03 11.74 8.46
N THR A 294 -13.81 10.97 9.22
CA THR A 294 -13.28 10.00 10.19
C THR A 294 -12.48 8.87 9.52
N SER A 295 -12.88 8.48 8.32
CA SER A 295 -12.18 7.56 7.41
C SER A 295 -10.79 8.10 7.07
N THR A 296 -10.68 9.36 6.63
CA THR A 296 -9.41 10.01 6.30
C THR A 296 -8.43 9.95 7.47
N ILE A 297 -8.87 10.33 8.68
CA ILE A 297 -7.98 10.27 9.85
C ILE A 297 -7.55 8.83 10.16
N THR A 298 -8.48 7.87 10.12
CA THR A 298 -8.19 6.49 10.52
C THR A 298 -7.33 5.74 9.49
N GLU A 299 -7.54 6.00 8.21
CA GLU A 299 -6.92 5.26 7.11
C GLU A 299 -5.67 5.93 6.55
N VAL A 300 -5.57 7.27 6.64
CA VAL A 300 -4.45 8.03 6.06
C VAL A 300 -3.47 8.52 7.13
N VAL A 301 -3.98 9.09 8.22
CA VAL A 301 -3.16 9.83 9.20
C VAL A 301 -2.68 8.95 10.36
N GLU A 302 -3.64 8.32 11.07
CA GLU A 302 -3.36 7.48 12.24
C GLU A 302 -2.31 6.39 11.99
N PRO A 303 -2.26 5.68 10.85
CA PRO A 303 -1.31 4.58 10.67
C PRO A 303 0.14 5.05 10.84
N TYR A 304 0.48 6.23 10.34
CA TYR A 304 1.83 6.76 10.48
C TYR A 304 2.06 7.37 11.87
N LEU A 305 1.13 8.19 12.36
CA LEU A 305 1.27 8.83 13.68
C LEU A 305 1.38 7.84 14.83
N VAL A 306 0.63 6.74 14.77
CA VAL A 306 0.69 5.67 15.78
C VAL A 306 2.02 4.93 15.70
N ARG A 307 2.46 4.59 14.49
CA ARG A 307 3.72 3.85 14.28
C ARG A 307 4.95 4.68 14.66
N ALA A 308 4.97 5.95 14.27
CA ALA A 308 6.02 6.90 14.65
C ALA A 308 5.97 7.24 16.16
N GLY A 309 4.93 6.79 16.86
CA GLY A 309 4.80 6.95 18.29
C GLY A 309 4.37 8.34 18.73
N TYR A 310 3.77 9.15 17.85
CA TYR A 310 3.23 10.49 18.17
C TYR A 310 1.80 10.44 18.72
N LEU A 311 1.05 9.39 18.39
CA LEU A 311 -0.35 9.21 18.76
C LEU A 311 -0.59 7.80 19.31
N SER A 312 -1.43 7.68 20.33
CA SER A 312 -1.91 6.39 20.85
C SER A 312 -3.43 6.30 20.79
N ARG A 313 -3.94 5.08 20.64
CA ARG A 313 -5.38 4.77 20.65
C ARG A 313 -5.76 4.13 21.97
N SER A 314 -6.77 4.68 22.61
CA SER A 314 -7.37 4.13 23.83
C SER A 314 -8.87 3.89 23.63
N ALA A 315 -9.50 3.13 24.53
CA ALA A 315 -10.95 2.96 24.55
C ALA A 315 -11.72 4.28 24.69
N ARG A 316 -11.09 5.33 25.24
CA ARG A 316 -11.68 6.66 25.45
C ARG A 316 -11.42 7.63 24.29
N GLY A 317 -10.58 7.27 23.32
CA GLY A 317 -10.18 8.15 22.22
C GLY A 317 -8.68 8.16 21.95
N ARG A 318 -8.26 9.14 21.14
CA ARG A 318 -6.88 9.36 20.72
C ARG A 318 -6.16 10.23 21.74
N ILE A 319 -4.91 9.89 22.01
CA ILE A 319 -4.06 10.55 23.00
C ILE A 319 -2.73 10.90 22.33
N ALA A 320 -2.25 12.12 22.50
CA ALA A 320 -0.89 12.48 22.09
C ALA A 320 0.10 11.84 23.05
N THR A 321 1.13 11.19 22.51
CA THR A 321 2.21 10.67 23.34
C THR A 321 3.15 11.79 23.75
N GLU A 322 4.13 11.49 24.62
CA GLU A 322 5.20 12.45 24.96
C GLU A 322 5.95 12.94 23.72
N LEU A 323 6.24 12.07 22.75
CA LEU A 323 6.86 12.45 21.48
C LEU A 323 5.96 13.42 20.69
N GLY A 324 4.66 13.15 20.61
CA GLY A 324 3.70 14.02 19.91
C GLY A 324 3.57 15.39 20.57
N LEU A 325 3.57 15.43 21.90
CA LEU A 325 3.54 16.66 22.69
C LEU A 325 4.81 17.49 22.44
N ASN A 326 5.98 16.87 22.57
CA ASN A 326 7.28 17.55 22.42
C ASN A 326 7.46 18.11 21.00
N LEU A 327 7.00 17.38 19.97
CA LEU A 327 7.06 17.85 18.59
C LEU A 327 6.27 19.16 18.42
N ILE A 328 5.02 19.22 18.90
CA ILE A 328 4.19 20.42 18.80
C ILE A 328 4.75 21.55 19.66
N GLN A 329 5.21 21.25 20.88
CA GLN A 329 5.81 22.25 21.76
C GLN A 329 7.09 22.86 21.16
N GLY A 330 7.95 22.05 20.54
CA GLY A 330 9.15 22.51 19.85
C GLY A 330 8.89 23.33 18.58
N LEU A 331 7.72 23.14 17.95
CA LEU A 331 7.24 23.98 16.84
C LEU A 331 6.67 25.33 17.31
N THR A 332 6.24 25.42 18.58
CA THR A 332 5.73 26.65 19.20
C THR A 332 6.78 27.45 19.97
N ASP A 333 7.98 26.91 20.22
CA ASP A 333 9.07 27.65 20.85
C ASP A 333 9.68 28.66 19.84
N PRO A 334 9.62 29.97 20.09
CA PRO A 334 10.19 30.97 19.19
C PRO A 334 11.72 30.92 19.06
N LYS A 335 12.42 30.10 19.85
CA LYS A 335 13.89 29.91 19.76
C LYS A 335 14.35 28.87 18.74
N THR A 336 13.43 28.10 18.16
CA THR A 336 13.72 27.04 17.16
C THR A 336 13.30 27.41 15.73
N ARG A 337 12.85 28.65 15.50
CA ARG A 337 12.62 29.22 14.15
C ARG A 337 13.83 29.98 13.62
#